data_AF-A0A0G0KYW0-F1
#
_entry.id   AF-A0A0G0KYW0-F1
#
_cell.length_a   1.000
_cell.length_b   1.000
_cell.length_c   1.000
_cell.angle_alpha   90.00
_cell.angle_beta   90.00
_cell.angle_gamma   90.00
#
_symmetry.space_group_name_H-M   'P 1'
#
loop_
_entity.id
_entity.type
_entity.pdbx_description
1 polymer ?
#
loop_
_entity_poly.entity_id
_entity_poly.type
_entity_poly.pdbx_seq_one_letter_code
_entity_poly.pdbx_strand_id
1 'polypeptide(L)'
;MPNAFEDPATEKAPENMDTVQTIALLQSSASDKLEEAMTADGRSTEELLQKLAEAKQANAYDERRNLTEVLRQRLDIADIRGEERPKAILDALASVYAKDEYSELRQKSIMDEIPKDNSDAIVCVLLDQRFSNSKHILYSLEDIEIREKIYQDLKQNNTLDKAVTLVSTTRDMSTKTRLFEDLATWLPYNSSDEGKELMGPYGGYNYLKKEVASKLLEKERETFYRLLEGGAIDIDGLESNLKDEPDEVLTDVLMHVITIDDASRILKFIHNKETILTAIPELDQAALPPESRTIVTETMQRLANSFDAPPQIAPLGYLRERDESMASYVIPNKFIIALRDGDDHATIAWSNTHTFLEHKQLAKSIGNVPSALCSGGQIEIVKTEGKPLQVTFEGRSGAYGPYNKTYLERFKQAMTEELQRELGPDIEVVINQSKT
;
A
#
# COMPACT_ATOMS: atom_id res chain seq x y z
N MET A 1 50.04 27.94 -25.49
CA MET A 1 50.07 26.47 -25.53
C MET A 1 49.09 25.98 -24.49
N PRO A 2 47.98 25.34 -24.89
CA PRO A 2 46.98 24.83 -23.95
C PRO A 2 47.37 23.42 -23.48
N ASN A 3 47.35 23.20 -22.16
CA ASN A 3 47.39 21.85 -21.58
C ASN A 3 45.99 21.26 -21.63
N ALA A 4 45.85 20.14 -22.32
CA ALA A 4 44.72 19.25 -22.21
C ALA A 4 44.80 18.52 -20.87
N PHE A 5 43.74 18.62 -20.07
CA PHE A 5 43.47 17.68 -18.98
C PHE A 5 42.86 16.43 -19.63
N GLU A 6 43.57 15.32 -19.55
CA GLU A 6 43.02 13.99 -19.82
C GLU A 6 42.13 13.58 -18.63
N ASP A 7 40.89 13.20 -18.93
CA ASP A 7 40.00 12.49 -18.01
C ASP A 7 40.63 11.15 -17.61
N PRO A 8 40.64 10.76 -16.31
CA PRO A 8 41.01 9.41 -15.94
C PRO A 8 39.89 8.47 -16.40
N ALA A 9 40.24 7.62 -17.37
CA ALA A 9 39.43 6.49 -17.79
C ALA A 9 38.95 5.70 -16.56
N THR A 10 37.64 5.56 -16.43
CA THR A 10 37.01 4.63 -15.49
C THR A 10 37.38 3.22 -15.94
N GLU A 11 38.39 2.65 -15.30
CA GLU A 11 38.82 1.27 -15.50
C GLU A 11 37.64 0.36 -15.09
N LYS A 12 36.96 -0.25 -16.07
CA LYS A 12 35.94 -1.27 -15.81
C LYS A 12 36.60 -2.43 -15.08
N ALA A 13 36.05 -2.81 -13.93
CA ALA A 13 36.46 -4.03 -13.24
C ALA A 13 36.44 -5.23 -14.22
N PRO A 14 37.41 -6.16 -14.14
CA PRO A 14 37.47 -7.31 -15.03
C PRO A 14 36.16 -8.10 -14.94
N GLU A 15 35.46 -8.28 -16.07
CA GLU A 15 34.25 -9.09 -16.17
C GLU A 15 34.57 -10.53 -15.76
N ASN A 16 33.81 -11.09 -14.82
CA ASN A 16 33.94 -12.49 -14.41
C ASN A 16 33.67 -13.39 -15.64
N MET A 17 34.72 -14.06 -16.13
CA MET A 17 34.65 -14.88 -17.36
C MET A 17 33.59 -15.98 -17.28
N ASP A 18 33.31 -16.51 -16.08
CA ASP A 18 32.28 -17.52 -15.85
C ASP A 18 30.87 -16.93 -16.03
N THR A 19 30.68 -15.67 -15.62
CA THR A 19 29.44 -14.92 -15.86
C THR A 19 29.23 -14.69 -17.35
N VAL A 20 30.26 -14.23 -18.07
CA VAL A 20 30.19 -14.01 -19.52
C VAL A 20 29.82 -15.30 -20.27
N GLN A 21 30.45 -16.42 -19.92
CA GLN A 21 30.14 -17.73 -20.51
C GLN A 21 28.70 -18.17 -20.19
N THR A 22 28.25 -17.99 -18.95
CA THR A 22 26.88 -18.33 -18.54
C THR A 22 25.85 -17.53 -19.35
N ILE A 23 26.04 -16.20 -19.47
CA ILE A 23 25.14 -15.35 -20.26
C ILE A 23 25.14 -15.75 -21.74
N ALA A 24 26.30 -16.06 -22.32
CA ALA A 24 26.39 -16.51 -23.71
C ALA A 24 25.63 -17.82 -23.96
N LEU A 25 25.71 -18.78 -23.03
CA LEU A 25 24.96 -20.04 -23.11
C LEU A 25 23.45 -19.80 -23.04
N LEU A 26 23.00 -18.91 -22.13
CA LEU A 26 21.59 -18.55 -22.00
C LEU A 26 21.06 -17.84 -23.24
N GLN A 27 21.86 -16.97 -23.86
CA GLN A 27 21.52 -16.33 -25.12
C GLN A 27 21.36 -17.35 -26.26
N SER A 28 22.22 -18.37 -26.31
CA SER A 28 22.10 -19.47 -27.28
C SER A 28 20.82 -20.27 -27.06
N SER A 29 20.51 -20.66 -25.82
CA SER A 29 19.29 -21.40 -25.49
C SER A 29 18.02 -20.60 -25.84
N ALA A 30 18.03 -19.30 -25.54
CA ALA A 30 16.93 -18.41 -25.92
C ALA A 30 16.76 -18.30 -27.44
N SER A 31 17.86 -18.37 -28.21
CA SER A 31 17.82 -18.39 -29.68
C SER A 31 17.00 -19.57 -30.20
N ASP A 32 17.25 -20.77 -29.70
CA ASP A 32 16.56 -21.99 -30.16
C ASP A 32 15.04 -21.87 -29.95
N LYS A 33 14.61 -21.36 -28.79
CA LYS A 33 13.19 -21.14 -28.49
C LYS A 33 12.55 -20.03 -29.33
N LEU A 34 13.29 -18.97 -29.64
CA LEU A 34 12.82 -17.90 -30.52
C LEU A 34 12.65 -18.40 -31.96
N GLU A 35 13.59 -19.21 -32.44
CA GLU A 35 13.51 -19.80 -33.78
C GLU A 35 12.34 -20.78 -33.91
N GLU A 36 12.09 -21.59 -32.87
CA GLU A 36 10.91 -22.46 -32.80
C GLU A 36 9.61 -21.64 -32.83
N ALA A 37 9.52 -20.59 -32.00
CA ALA A 37 8.34 -19.72 -31.95
C ALA A 37 8.08 -18.99 -33.28
N MET A 38 9.12 -18.49 -33.94
CA MET A 38 9.00 -17.85 -35.25
C MET A 38 8.60 -18.83 -36.35
N THR A 39 9.12 -20.05 -36.30
CA THR A 39 8.75 -21.11 -37.26
C THR A 39 7.28 -21.50 -37.08
N ALA A 40 6.80 -21.59 -35.84
CA ALA A 40 5.41 -21.88 -35.53
C ALA A 40 4.45 -20.76 -35.95
N ASP A 41 4.88 -19.49 -35.86
CA ASP A 41 4.11 -18.33 -36.32
C ASP A 41 3.88 -18.33 -37.84
N GLY A 42 4.93 -18.63 -38.62
CA GLY A 42 4.87 -18.84 -40.07
C GLY A 42 4.51 -17.61 -40.94
N ARG A 43 4.19 -16.45 -40.34
CA ARG A 43 3.82 -15.22 -41.08
C ARG A 43 5.05 -14.52 -41.64
N SER A 44 4.89 -13.69 -42.67
CA SER A 44 6.00 -12.84 -43.15
C SER A 44 6.11 -11.55 -42.33
N THR A 45 7.25 -10.83 -42.44
CA THR A 45 7.44 -9.56 -41.71
C THR A 45 6.45 -8.52 -42.25
N GLU A 46 6.24 -8.49 -43.56
CA GLU A 46 5.30 -7.60 -44.24
C GLU A 46 3.85 -7.85 -43.78
N GLU A 47 3.46 -9.13 -43.65
CA GLU A 47 2.12 -9.49 -43.16
C GLU A 47 1.89 -9.02 -41.72
N LEU A 48 2.88 -9.21 -40.84
CA LEU A 48 2.79 -8.75 -39.45
C LEU A 48 2.71 -7.22 -39.34
N LEU A 49 3.50 -6.51 -40.14
CA LEU A 49 3.48 -5.04 -40.17
C LEU A 49 2.14 -4.52 -40.69
N GLN A 50 1.57 -5.15 -41.73
CA GLN A 50 0.25 -4.81 -42.23
C GLN A 50 -0.83 -5.05 -41.17
N LYS A 51 -0.87 -6.24 -40.56
CA LYS A 51 -1.84 -6.56 -39.50
C LYS A 51 -1.70 -5.64 -38.29
N LEU A 52 -0.47 -5.24 -37.93
CA LEU A 52 -0.25 -4.27 -36.85
C LEU A 52 -0.86 -2.91 -37.18
N ALA A 53 -0.73 -2.45 -38.43
CA ALA A 53 -1.34 -1.21 -38.89
C ALA A 53 -2.88 -1.28 -38.86
N GLU A 54 -3.45 -2.40 -39.31
CA GLU A 54 -4.90 -2.66 -39.26
C GLU A 54 -5.41 -2.69 -37.80
N ALA A 55 -4.72 -3.40 -36.91
CA ALA A 55 -5.06 -3.45 -35.48
C ALA A 55 -4.97 -2.08 -34.80
N LYS A 56 -3.97 -1.25 -35.18
CA LYS A 56 -3.85 0.15 -34.71
C LYS A 56 -5.04 1.01 -35.17
N GLN A 57 -5.50 0.86 -36.42
CA GLN A 57 -6.67 1.58 -36.93
C GLN A 57 -7.98 1.12 -36.27
N ALA A 58 -8.09 -0.18 -35.98
CA ALA A 58 -9.27 -0.77 -35.34
C ALA A 58 -9.29 -0.60 -33.80
N ASN A 59 -8.25 -0.02 -33.19
CA ASN A 59 -8.06 0.04 -31.73
C ASN A 59 -8.12 -1.34 -31.03
N ALA A 60 -7.70 -2.41 -31.72
CA ALA A 60 -7.68 -3.77 -31.17
C ALA A 60 -6.44 -3.97 -30.26
N TYR A 61 -6.61 -3.70 -28.96
CA TYR A 61 -5.50 -3.67 -27.99
C TYR A 61 -4.72 -4.99 -27.90
N ASP A 62 -5.40 -6.12 -27.70
CA ASP A 62 -4.76 -7.42 -27.49
C ASP A 62 -4.02 -7.89 -28.75
N GLU A 63 -4.63 -7.68 -29.91
CA GLU A 63 -4.02 -8.03 -31.20
C GLU A 63 -2.77 -7.18 -31.47
N ARG A 64 -2.84 -5.87 -31.20
CA ARG A 64 -1.69 -4.97 -31.29
C ARG A 64 -0.55 -5.43 -30.37
N ARG A 65 -0.86 -5.82 -29.13
CA ARG A 65 0.13 -6.33 -28.16
C ARG A 65 0.82 -7.59 -28.69
N ASN A 66 0.03 -8.59 -29.11
CA ASN A 66 0.56 -9.87 -29.61
C ASN A 66 1.41 -9.70 -30.87
N LEU A 67 0.96 -8.91 -31.85
CA LEU A 67 1.71 -8.66 -33.08
C LEU A 67 3.02 -7.91 -32.81
N THR A 68 3.01 -7.00 -31.84
CA THR A 68 4.24 -6.30 -31.44
C THR A 68 5.25 -7.27 -30.83
N GLU A 69 4.79 -8.19 -29.98
CA GLU A 69 5.67 -9.20 -29.37
C GLU A 69 6.32 -10.12 -30.42
N VAL A 70 5.56 -10.58 -31.42
CA VAL A 70 6.14 -11.38 -32.53
C VAL A 70 7.16 -10.57 -33.33
N LEU A 71 6.90 -9.29 -33.59
CA LEU A 71 7.85 -8.41 -34.26
C LEU A 71 9.13 -8.17 -33.43
N ARG A 72 9.02 -8.12 -32.09
CA ARG A 72 10.18 -8.08 -31.19
C ARG A 72 11.02 -9.35 -31.26
N GLN A 73 10.39 -10.52 -31.33
CA GLN A 73 11.11 -11.79 -31.48
C GLN A 73 11.97 -11.82 -32.77
N ARG A 74 11.51 -11.19 -33.85
CA ARG A 74 12.31 -11.01 -35.08
C ARG A 74 13.51 -10.10 -34.88
N LEU A 75 13.33 -9.01 -34.13
CA LEU A 75 14.43 -8.12 -33.77
C LEU A 75 15.46 -8.83 -32.89
N ASP A 76 15.01 -9.71 -31.98
CA ASP A 76 15.88 -10.52 -31.14
C ASP A 76 16.71 -11.53 -31.93
N ILE A 77 16.12 -12.20 -32.92
CA ILE A 77 16.86 -13.15 -33.77
C ILE A 77 17.90 -12.42 -34.63
N ALA A 78 17.56 -11.26 -35.19
CA ALA A 78 18.54 -10.45 -35.91
C ALA A 78 19.72 -10.05 -34.99
N ASP A 79 19.43 -9.62 -33.76
CA ASP A 79 20.43 -9.30 -32.74
C ASP A 79 21.33 -10.50 -32.40
N ILE A 80 20.75 -11.68 -32.16
CA ILE A 80 21.50 -12.91 -31.84
C ILE A 80 22.41 -13.34 -33.00
N ARG A 81 21.95 -13.18 -34.25
CA ARG A 81 22.73 -13.53 -35.45
C ARG A 81 23.79 -12.49 -35.82
N GLY A 82 23.83 -11.35 -35.13
CA GLY A 82 24.70 -10.23 -35.48
C GLY A 82 24.29 -9.55 -36.79
N GLU A 83 23.02 -9.66 -37.17
CA GLU A 83 22.44 -9.03 -38.35
C GLU A 83 21.95 -7.61 -38.04
N GLU A 84 21.89 -6.74 -39.06
CA GLU A 84 21.29 -5.42 -38.89
C GLU A 84 19.79 -5.56 -38.56
N ARG A 85 19.37 -4.99 -37.43
CA ARG A 85 17.97 -5.03 -36.98
C ARG A 85 17.05 -4.40 -38.05
N PRO A 86 16.01 -5.11 -38.54
CA PRO A 86 15.15 -4.63 -39.61
C PRO A 86 14.52 -3.25 -39.33
N LYS A 87 14.94 -2.24 -40.10
CA LYS A 87 14.49 -0.85 -39.93
C LYS A 87 12.96 -0.70 -39.99
N ALA A 88 12.29 -1.42 -40.88
CA ALA A 88 10.83 -1.38 -41.00
C ALA A 88 10.11 -1.78 -39.70
N ILE A 89 10.68 -2.74 -38.95
CA ILE A 89 10.15 -3.13 -37.64
C ILE A 89 10.46 -2.05 -36.60
N LEU A 90 11.70 -1.55 -36.54
CA LEU A 90 12.09 -0.48 -35.61
C LEU A 90 11.22 0.77 -35.79
N ASP A 91 10.96 1.19 -37.02
CA ASP A 91 10.12 2.35 -37.35
C ASP A 91 8.66 2.12 -36.91
N ALA A 92 8.14 0.89 -37.07
CA ALA A 92 6.77 0.55 -36.67
C ALA A 92 6.56 0.51 -35.14
N LEU A 93 7.63 0.26 -34.37
CA LEU A 93 7.63 0.12 -32.91
C LEU A 93 8.08 1.38 -32.14
N ALA A 94 8.65 2.38 -32.84
CA ALA A 94 9.29 3.55 -32.24
C ALA A 94 8.41 4.38 -31.29
N SER A 95 7.07 4.28 -31.40
CA SER A 95 6.13 5.00 -30.54
C SER A 95 5.59 4.20 -29.35
N VAL A 96 5.92 2.91 -29.25
CA VAL A 96 5.29 1.99 -28.28
C VAL A 96 6.29 1.46 -27.25
N TYR A 97 7.58 1.38 -27.58
CA TYR A 97 8.55 0.71 -26.73
C TYR A 97 9.94 1.37 -26.72
N ALA A 98 10.69 1.15 -25.64
CA ALA A 98 12.12 1.41 -25.62
C ALA A 98 12.79 0.55 -26.71
N LYS A 99 13.60 1.18 -27.57
CA LYS A 99 14.12 0.59 -28.81
C LYS A 99 14.97 -0.68 -28.58
N ASP A 100 15.44 -0.89 -27.37
CA ASP A 100 16.43 -1.91 -27.04
C ASP A 100 15.91 -3.02 -26.12
N GLU A 101 14.65 -2.99 -25.68
CA GLU A 101 14.08 -4.09 -24.89
C GLU A 101 13.98 -5.40 -25.69
N TYR A 102 14.34 -6.51 -25.05
CA TYR A 102 14.13 -7.86 -25.58
C TYR A 102 12.64 -8.24 -25.60
N SER A 103 12.26 -9.20 -26.44
CA SER A 103 10.91 -9.79 -26.41
C SER A 103 10.61 -10.45 -25.05
N GLU A 104 9.33 -10.52 -24.67
CA GLU A 104 8.91 -11.21 -23.44
C GLU A 104 9.43 -12.66 -23.42
N LEU A 105 9.41 -13.34 -24.59
CA LEU A 105 9.91 -14.71 -24.72
C LEU A 105 11.41 -14.83 -24.43
N ARG A 106 12.24 -13.94 -24.99
CA ARG A 106 13.70 -13.94 -24.75
C ARG A 106 14.02 -13.61 -23.30
N GLN A 107 13.37 -12.57 -22.75
CA GLN A 107 13.57 -12.17 -21.36
C GLN A 107 13.26 -13.33 -20.41
N LYS A 108 12.10 -13.98 -20.60
CA LYS A 108 11.69 -15.13 -19.80
C LYS A 108 12.60 -16.33 -19.98
N SER A 109 12.98 -16.67 -21.21
CA SER A 109 13.85 -17.83 -21.46
C SER A 109 15.20 -17.69 -20.75
N ILE A 110 15.80 -16.50 -20.81
CA ILE A 110 17.07 -16.26 -20.14
C ILE A 110 16.86 -16.34 -18.63
N MET A 111 15.91 -15.59 -18.06
CA MET A 111 15.73 -15.54 -16.61
C MET A 111 15.26 -16.86 -15.97
N ASP A 112 14.46 -17.67 -16.65
CA ASP A 112 14.02 -18.98 -16.14
C ASP A 112 15.18 -20.01 -16.11
N GLU A 113 16.21 -19.81 -16.93
CA GLU A 113 17.35 -20.73 -17.07
C GLU A 113 18.62 -20.30 -16.35
N ILE A 114 18.71 -19.04 -15.89
CA ILE A 114 19.84 -18.60 -15.07
C ILE A 114 19.94 -19.49 -13.81
N PRO A 115 21.11 -20.10 -13.52
CA PRO A 115 21.31 -20.82 -12.28
C PRO A 115 21.06 -19.92 -11.07
N LYS A 116 20.15 -20.34 -10.17
CA LYS A 116 19.69 -19.52 -9.04
C LYS A 116 20.76 -19.28 -7.98
N ASP A 117 21.83 -20.04 -8.00
CA ASP A 117 23.03 -19.91 -7.17
C ASP A 117 24.10 -19.00 -7.80
N ASN A 118 23.94 -18.59 -9.06
CA ASN A 118 24.87 -17.69 -9.74
C ASN A 118 24.43 -16.22 -9.61
N SER A 119 24.73 -15.62 -8.45
CA SER A 119 24.39 -14.21 -8.16
C SER A 119 24.89 -13.23 -9.24
N ASP A 120 26.09 -13.46 -9.80
CA ASP A 120 26.74 -12.53 -10.71
C ASP A 120 26.02 -12.51 -12.07
N ALA A 121 25.60 -13.69 -12.56
CA ALA A 121 24.78 -13.80 -13.78
C ALA A 121 23.39 -13.19 -13.57
N ILE A 122 22.78 -13.41 -12.41
CA ILE A 122 21.48 -12.81 -12.07
C ILE A 122 21.60 -11.29 -12.06
N VAL A 123 22.59 -10.72 -11.37
CA VAL A 123 22.84 -9.28 -11.31
C VAL A 123 23.12 -8.73 -12.71
N CYS A 124 23.97 -9.40 -13.50
CA CYS A 124 24.28 -8.97 -14.87
C CYS A 124 23.00 -8.79 -15.71
N VAL A 125 22.09 -9.76 -15.65
CA VAL A 125 20.80 -9.69 -16.35
C VAL A 125 19.87 -8.64 -15.76
N LEU A 126 19.84 -8.49 -14.43
CA LEU A 126 19.03 -7.49 -13.76
C LEU A 126 19.53 -6.05 -14.00
N LEU A 127 20.81 -5.82 -14.28
CA LEU A 127 21.33 -4.50 -14.59
C LEU A 127 21.19 -4.13 -16.07
N ASP A 128 20.99 -5.12 -16.94
CA ASP A 128 20.81 -4.90 -18.36
C ASP A 128 19.43 -4.27 -18.64
N GLN A 129 19.45 -3.07 -19.23
CA GLN A 129 18.24 -2.31 -19.58
C GLN A 129 17.30 -3.06 -20.52
N ARG A 130 17.81 -4.03 -21.27
CA ARG A 130 17.02 -4.86 -22.19
C ARG A 130 16.05 -5.80 -21.44
N PHE A 131 16.26 -5.97 -20.13
CA PHE A 131 15.40 -6.69 -19.18
C PHE A 131 14.72 -5.74 -18.18
N SER A 132 14.61 -4.44 -18.49
CA SER A 132 14.01 -3.41 -17.61
C SER A 132 12.75 -3.86 -16.87
N ASN A 133 11.82 -4.52 -17.58
CA ASN A 133 10.51 -4.94 -17.07
C ASN A 133 10.49 -6.34 -16.44
N SER A 134 11.61 -7.05 -16.41
CA SER A 134 11.66 -8.42 -15.92
C SER A 134 12.31 -8.51 -14.54
N LYS A 135 11.56 -9.09 -13.60
CA LYS A 135 11.98 -9.31 -12.20
C LYS A 135 11.61 -10.69 -11.67
N HIS A 136 11.00 -11.53 -12.51
CA HIS A 136 10.37 -12.79 -12.08
C HIS A 136 11.36 -13.76 -11.43
N ILE A 137 12.64 -13.72 -11.82
CA ILE A 137 13.70 -14.51 -11.18
C ILE A 137 13.80 -14.24 -9.67
N LEU A 138 13.61 -12.99 -9.22
CA LEU A 138 13.70 -12.60 -7.81
C LEU A 138 12.68 -13.34 -6.92
N TYR A 139 11.52 -13.68 -7.47
CA TYR A 139 10.46 -14.43 -6.77
C TYR A 139 10.82 -15.90 -6.54
N SER A 140 11.82 -16.39 -7.27
CA SER A 140 12.20 -17.80 -7.31
C SER A 140 13.47 -18.11 -6.51
N LEU A 141 14.14 -17.07 -5.99
CA LEU A 141 15.35 -17.18 -5.16
C LEU A 141 14.99 -17.60 -3.74
N GLU A 142 15.55 -18.73 -3.30
CA GLU A 142 15.32 -19.29 -1.96
C GLU A 142 16.53 -19.07 -1.03
N ASP A 143 17.74 -19.09 -1.58
CA ASP A 143 18.98 -18.95 -0.82
C ASP A 143 19.17 -17.51 -0.31
N ILE A 144 19.35 -17.37 1.00
CA ILE A 144 19.50 -16.08 1.69
C ILE A 144 20.83 -15.42 1.33
N GLU A 145 21.94 -16.17 1.29
CA GLU A 145 23.27 -15.61 0.99
C GLU A 145 23.30 -15.04 -0.43
N ILE A 146 22.70 -15.76 -1.38
CA ILE A 146 22.55 -15.28 -2.76
C ILE A 146 21.70 -14.02 -2.84
N ARG A 147 20.55 -14.01 -2.16
CA ARG A 147 19.67 -12.83 -2.10
C ARG A 147 20.41 -11.62 -1.55
N GLU A 148 21.19 -11.79 -0.49
CA GLU A 148 21.94 -10.70 0.12
C GLU A 148 23.04 -10.16 -0.81
N LYS A 149 23.76 -11.04 -1.50
CA LYS A 149 24.75 -10.62 -2.49
C LYS A 149 24.12 -9.83 -3.63
N ILE A 150 23.03 -10.34 -4.21
CA ILE A 150 22.28 -9.64 -5.26
C ILE A 150 21.79 -8.27 -4.75
N TYR A 151 21.27 -8.20 -3.52
CA TYR A 151 20.82 -6.95 -2.93
C TYR A 151 21.95 -5.90 -2.85
N GLN A 152 23.14 -6.29 -2.37
CA GLN A 152 24.28 -5.38 -2.28
C GLN A 152 24.73 -4.90 -3.65
N ASP A 153 24.75 -5.78 -4.65
CA ASP A 153 25.13 -5.40 -6.01
C ASP A 153 24.10 -4.47 -6.66
N LEU A 154 22.80 -4.73 -6.49
CA LEU A 154 21.73 -3.82 -6.93
C LEU A 154 21.83 -2.45 -6.26
N LYS A 155 22.18 -2.42 -4.96
CA LYS A 155 22.41 -1.19 -4.20
C LYS A 155 23.57 -0.38 -4.74
N GLN A 156 24.70 -1.03 -4.99
CA GLN A 156 25.89 -0.38 -5.56
C GLN A 156 25.63 0.21 -6.95
N ASN A 157 24.76 -0.43 -7.74
CA ASN A 157 24.37 0.00 -9.09
C ASN A 157 23.12 0.88 -9.12
N ASN A 158 22.65 1.36 -7.97
CA ASN A 158 21.50 2.25 -7.85
C ASN A 158 20.20 1.74 -8.49
N THR A 159 19.95 0.43 -8.45
CA THR A 159 18.79 -0.22 -9.08
C THR A 159 17.67 -0.47 -8.06
N LEU A 160 16.90 0.57 -7.76
CA LEU A 160 16.00 0.61 -6.60
C LEU A 160 14.81 -0.34 -6.71
N ASP A 161 14.11 -0.32 -7.83
CA ASP A 161 12.87 -1.06 -8.02
C ASP A 161 13.08 -2.58 -7.92
N LYS A 162 14.22 -3.07 -8.43
CA LYS A 162 14.62 -4.47 -8.31
C LYS A 162 15.05 -4.80 -6.88
N ALA A 163 15.74 -3.89 -6.17
CA ALA A 163 16.09 -4.08 -4.77
C ALA A 163 14.84 -4.16 -3.87
N VAL A 164 13.87 -3.25 -4.05
CA VAL A 164 12.58 -3.27 -3.33
C VAL A 164 11.82 -4.58 -3.62
N THR A 165 11.77 -4.99 -4.89
CA THR A 165 11.13 -6.26 -5.28
C THR A 165 11.82 -7.48 -4.63
N LEU A 166 13.15 -7.49 -4.60
CA LEU A 166 13.92 -8.56 -3.96
C LEU A 166 13.56 -8.66 -2.46
N VAL A 167 13.53 -7.54 -1.73
CA VAL A 167 13.18 -7.54 -0.30
C VAL A 167 11.72 -7.95 -0.07
N SER A 168 10.79 -7.47 -0.90
CA SER A 168 9.38 -7.86 -0.85
C SER A 168 9.19 -9.37 -1.03
N THR A 169 9.97 -9.98 -1.93
CA THR A 169 9.87 -11.42 -2.18
C THR A 169 10.63 -12.30 -1.17
N THR A 170 11.45 -11.73 -0.29
CA THR A 170 12.13 -12.49 0.78
C THR A 170 11.09 -13.13 1.70
N ARG A 171 11.16 -14.44 1.94
CA ARG A 171 10.21 -15.12 2.83
C ARG A 171 10.68 -15.12 4.29
N ASP A 172 11.98 -15.27 4.49
CA ASP A 172 12.57 -15.20 5.82
C ASP A 172 12.41 -13.80 6.40
N MET A 173 11.75 -13.71 7.56
CA MET A 173 11.41 -12.42 8.16
C MET A 173 12.62 -11.72 8.77
N SER A 174 13.59 -12.46 9.32
CA SER A 174 14.81 -11.87 9.86
C SER A 174 15.60 -11.16 8.75
N THR A 175 15.85 -11.86 7.64
CA THR A 175 16.51 -11.27 6.48
C THR A 175 15.68 -10.17 5.85
N LYS A 176 14.35 -10.35 5.71
CA LYS A 176 13.47 -9.29 5.17
C LYS A 176 13.59 -8.01 5.97
N THR A 177 13.47 -8.09 7.30
CA THR A 177 13.52 -6.92 8.19
C THR A 177 14.87 -6.22 8.10
N ARG A 178 15.98 -6.98 8.13
CA ARG A 178 17.33 -6.41 8.02
C ARG A 178 17.57 -5.70 6.68
N LEU A 179 17.14 -6.30 5.56
CA LEU A 179 17.25 -5.67 4.24
C LEU A 179 16.30 -4.47 4.09
N PHE A 180 15.11 -4.55 4.70
CA PHE A 180 14.17 -3.44 4.76
C PHE A 180 14.73 -2.23 5.51
N GLU A 181 15.40 -2.43 6.66
CA GLU A 181 16.06 -1.36 7.40
C GLU A 181 17.15 -0.65 6.58
N ASP A 182 17.93 -1.44 5.83
CA ASP A 182 18.93 -0.89 4.94
C ASP A 182 18.29 -0.11 3.77
N LEU A 183 17.18 -0.60 3.19
CA LEU A 183 16.38 0.14 2.21
C LEU A 183 15.83 1.45 2.79
N ALA A 184 15.29 1.43 4.00
CA ALA A 184 14.72 2.60 4.68
C ALA A 184 15.77 3.68 4.92
N THR A 185 17.03 3.28 5.13
CA THR A 185 18.15 4.21 5.23
C THR A 185 18.60 4.70 3.86
N TRP A 186 18.56 3.86 2.83
CA TRP A 186 19.10 4.17 1.51
C TRP A 186 18.16 5.03 0.64
N LEU A 187 16.87 4.71 0.59
CA LEU A 187 15.87 5.34 -0.29
C LEU A 187 15.73 6.86 -0.10
N PRO A 188 15.69 7.42 1.13
CA PRO A 188 15.52 8.86 1.34
C PRO A 188 16.64 9.72 0.74
N TYR A 189 17.84 9.16 0.57
CA TYR A 189 18.98 9.85 -0.05
C TYR A 189 18.99 9.74 -1.57
N ASN A 190 17.99 9.08 -2.16
CA ASN A 190 17.88 8.92 -3.61
C ASN A 190 16.99 9.99 -4.23
N SER A 191 17.55 10.80 -5.13
CA SER A 191 16.84 11.88 -5.82
C SER A 191 16.30 11.50 -7.19
N SER A 192 16.48 10.24 -7.62
CA SER A 192 15.98 9.75 -8.91
C SER A 192 14.45 9.76 -8.97
N ASP A 193 13.91 9.86 -10.18
CA ASP A 193 12.46 9.81 -10.39
C ASP A 193 11.89 8.42 -10.05
N GLU A 194 12.66 7.35 -10.30
CA GLU A 194 12.35 5.98 -9.83
C GLU A 194 12.23 5.92 -8.30
N GLY A 195 13.16 6.54 -7.57
CA GLY A 195 13.09 6.60 -6.10
C GLY A 195 11.87 7.36 -5.58
N LYS A 196 11.51 8.47 -6.23
CA LYS A 196 10.28 9.22 -5.88
C LYS A 196 9.03 8.40 -6.18
N GLU A 197 8.98 7.69 -7.29
CA GLU A 197 7.86 6.82 -7.66
C GLU A 197 7.68 5.68 -6.65
N LEU A 198 8.78 5.02 -6.27
CA LEU A 198 8.78 3.93 -5.30
C LEU A 198 8.32 4.39 -3.90
N MET A 199 8.72 5.60 -3.48
CA MET A 199 8.29 6.20 -2.20
C MET A 199 6.91 6.87 -2.27
N GLY A 200 6.33 7.02 -3.47
CA GLY A 200 5.01 7.60 -3.65
C GLY A 200 3.91 6.74 -3.01
N PRO A 201 2.69 7.28 -2.79
CA PRO A 201 1.62 6.60 -2.05
C PRO A 201 1.24 5.20 -2.57
N TYR A 202 1.47 4.93 -3.86
CA TYR A 202 1.19 3.67 -4.53
C TYR A 202 2.46 2.91 -4.94
N GLY A 203 3.64 3.39 -4.55
CA GLY A 203 4.92 2.80 -4.90
C GLY A 203 5.20 1.50 -4.14
N GLY A 204 6.03 0.63 -4.73
CA GLY A 204 6.33 -0.70 -4.19
C GLY A 204 6.96 -0.68 -2.79
N TYR A 205 7.67 0.40 -2.43
CA TYR A 205 8.27 0.51 -1.10
C TYR A 205 7.22 0.72 0.00
N ASN A 206 6.18 1.52 -0.24
CA ASN A 206 5.10 1.72 0.74
C ASN A 206 4.29 0.43 0.96
N TYR A 207 4.13 -0.40 -0.07
CA TYR A 207 3.54 -1.73 0.09
C TYR A 207 4.41 -2.64 0.98
N LEU A 208 5.72 -2.69 0.70
CA LEU A 208 6.69 -3.44 1.51
C LEU A 208 6.71 -2.96 2.97
N LYS A 209 6.72 -1.64 3.19
CA LYS A 209 6.67 -1.00 4.51
C LYS A 209 5.46 -1.50 5.32
N LYS A 210 4.26 -1.50 4.72
CA LYS A 210 3.02 -1.99 5.34
C LYS A 210 3.07 -3.49 5.62
N GLU A 211 3.60 -4.29 4.69
CA GLU A 211 3.75 -5.74 4.86
C GLU A 211 4.68 -6.09 6.03
N VAL A 212 5.85 -5.44 6.11
CA VAL A 212 6.83 -5.65 7.19
C VAL A 212 6.24 -5.21 8.52
N ALA A 213 5.67 -4.01 8.58
CA ALA A 213 5.09 -3.46 9.81
C ALA A 213 3.96 -4.35 10.36
N SER A 214 3.05 -4.83 9.50
CA SER A 214 1.96 -5.74 9.88
C SER A 214 2.49 -7.05 10.49
N LYS A 215 3.49 -7.69 9.85
CA LYS A 215 4.06 -8.95 10.34
C LYS A 215 4.84 -8.79 11.65
N LEU A 216 5.55 -7.67 11.82
CA LEU A 216 6.30 -7.39 13.04
C LEU A 216 5.37 -7.10 14.22
N LEU A 217 4.26 -6.38 14.01
CA LEU A 217 3.26 -6.14 15.04
C LEU A 217 2.71 -7.45 15.64
N GLU A 218 2.50 -8.46 14.79
CA GLU A 218 1.99 -9.78 15.19
C GLU A 218 3.03 -10.66 15.88
N LYS A 219 4.31 -10.59 15.49
CA LYS A 219 5.31 -11.62 15.85
C LYS A 219 6.55 -11.11 16.57
N GLU A 220 6.98 -9.86 16.35
CA GLU A 220 8.24 -9.30 16.82
C GLU A 220 8.08 -7.82 17.21
N ARG A 221 7.31 -7.58 18.28
CA ARG A 221 6.90 -6.23 18.69
C ARG A 221 8.05 -5.29 19.05
N GLU A 222 9.11 -5.79 19.69
CA GLU A 222 10.27 -4.95 20.01
C GLU A 222 10.90 -4.36 18.74
N THR A 223 11.00 -5.18 17.67
CA THR A 223 11.50 -4.72 16.38
C THR A 223 10.52 -3.75 15.72
N PHE A 224 9.22 -4.03 15.78
CA PHE A 224 8.18 -3.10 15.32
C PHE A 224 8.33 -1.71 15.97
N TYR A 225 8.45 -1.65 17.30
CA TYR A 225 8.60 -0.41 18.05
C TYR A 225 9.87 0.35 17.68
N ARG A 226 11.02 -0.34 17.62
CA ARG A 226 12.29 0.28 17.18
C ARG A 226 12.18 0.90 15.78
N LEU A 227 11.47 0.25 14.85
CA LEU A 227 11.31 0.76 13.49
C LEU A 227 10.33 1.92 13.39
N LEU A 228 9.31 1.98 14.26
CA LEU A 228 8.44 3.16 14.39
C LEU A 228 9.21 4.37 14.92
N GLU A 229 9.99 4.18 16.00
CA GLU A 229 10.82 5.24 16.59
C GLU A 229 11.85 5.78 15.59
N GLY A 230 12.41 4.89 14.76
CA GLY A 230 13.35 5.25 13.70
C GLY A 230 12.70 5.87 12.46
N GLY A 231 11.37 5.92 12.38
CA GLY A 231 10.62 6.42 11.22
C GLY A 231 10.71 5.54 9.97
N ALA A 232 11.22 4.31 10.10
CA ALA A 232 11.31 3.36 8.99
C ALA A 232 9.92 2.80 8.62
N ILE A 233 9.06 2.60 9.62
CA ILE A 233 7.64 2.27 9.46
C ILE A 233 6.76 3.40 10.04
N ASP A 234 5.48 3.44 9.66
CA ASP A 234 4.47 4.36 10.18
C ASP A 234 3.14 3.62 10.36
N ILE A 235 2.13 4.30 10.87
CA ILE A 235 0.83 3.70 11.20
C ILE A 235 -0.13 3.70 10.01
N ASP A 236 0.17 4.47 8.96
CA ASP A 236 -0.68 4.56 7.77
C ASP A 236 -0.87 3.19 7.10
N GLY A 237 -2.12 2.75 6.97
CA GLY A 237 -2.45 1.44 6.39
C GLY A 237 -2.36 0.25 7.35
N LEU A 238 -2.06 0.47 8.64
CA LEU A 238 -2.11 -0.56 9.69
C LEU A 238 -3.37 -0.51 10.54
N GLU A 239 -4.34 0.36 10.23
CA GLU A 239 -5.56 0.54 11.01
C GLU A 239 -6.38 -0.76 11.16
N SER A 240 -6.34 -1.64 10.16
CA SER A 240 -7.00 -2.95 10.22
C SER A 240 -6.35 -3.91 11.21
N ASN A 241 -5.07 -3.77 11.48
CA ASN A 241 -4.32 -4.61 12.42
C ASN A 241 -4.45 -4.04 13.84
N LEU A 242 -4.29 -2.73 13.99
CA LEU A 242 -4.30 -2.06 15.29
C LEU A 242 -5.67 -2.07 15.97
N LYS A 243 -6.78 -1.98 15.21
CA LYS A 243 -8.13 -1.94 15.80
C LYS A 243 -8.49 -3.14 16.69
N ASP A 244 -7.83 -4.28 16.48
CA ASP A 244 -8.09 -5.54 17.19
C ASP A 244 -7.04 -5.77 18.31
N GLU A 245 -6.06 -4.88 18.44
CA GLU A 245 -5.07 -4.91 19.50
C GLU A 245 -5.66 -4.44 20.85
N PRO A 246 -5.23 -5.02 21.98
CA PRO A 246 -5.57 -4.54 23.30
C PRO A 246 -5.14 -3.08 23.52
N ASP A 247 -5.86 -2.35 24.37
CA ASP A 247 -5.55 -0.95 24.69
C ASP A 247 -4.13 -0.78 25.22
N GLU A 248 -3.58 -1.73 25.97
CA GLU A 248 -2.20 -1.70 26.47
C GLU A 248 -1.18 -1.71 25.31
N VAL A 249 -1.47 -2.51 24.29
CA VAL A 249 -0.61 -2.59 23.10
C VAL A 249 -0.72 -1.30 22.31
N LEU A 250 -1.92 -0.74 22.17
CA LEU A 250 -2.12 0.54 21.51
C LEU A 250 -1.40 1.68 22.23
N THR A 251 -1.39 1.68 23.57
CA THR A 251 -0.59 2.64 24.34
C THR A 251 0.90 2.44 24.12
N ASP A 252 1.40 1.20 24.10
CA ASP A 252 2.81 0.94 23.79
C ASP A 252 3.16 1.47 22.39
N VAL A 253 2.34 1.17 21.37
CA VAL A 253 2.54 1.68 20.01
C VAL A 253 2.56 3.23 20.00
N LEU A 254 1.67 3.87 20.76
CA LEU A 254 1.61 5.33 20.90
C LEU A 254 2.90 5.92 21.49
N MET A 255 3.60 5.19 22.36
CA MET A 255 4.88 5.63 22.93
C MET A 255 6.01 5.68 21.89
N HIS A 256 5.89 4.92 20.80
CA HIS A 256 6.94 4.74 19.80
C HIS A 256 6.73 5.53 18.50
N VAL A 257 5.57 6.16 18.30
CA VAL A 257 5.34 7.00 17.10
C VAL A 257 6.05 8.35 17.20
N ILE A 258 6.44 8.87 16.04
CA ILE A 258 7.19 10.13 15.92
C ILE A 258 6.36 11.27 15.29
N THR A 259 5.12 11.01 14.86
CA THR A 259 4.24 12.02 14.24
C THR A 259 2.90 12.14 14.95
N ILE A 260 2.34 13.36 14.96
CA ILE A 260 0.97 13.62 15.47
C ILE A 260 -0.07 12.84 14.67
N ASP A 261 0.14 12.67 13.36
CA ASP A 261 -0.79 11.97 12.48
C ASP A 261 -0.87 10.47 12.80
N ASP A 262 0.26 9.85 13.16
CA ASP A 262 0.30 8.45 13.61
C ASP A 262 -0.33 8.30 15.00
N ALA A 263 0.03 9.17 15.94
CA ALA A 263 -0.59 9.20 17.26
C ALA A 263 -2.12 9.33 17.15
N SER A 264 -2.58 10.24 16.30
CA SER A 264 -4.00 10.46 16.01
C SER A 264 -4.71 9.24 15.43
N ARG A 265 -4.03 8.41 14.64
CA ARG A 265 -4.59 7.15 14.14
C ARG A 265 -4.75 6.13 15.26
N ILE A 266 -3.77 6.02 16.15
CA ILE A 266 -3.77 5.06 17.27
C ILE A 266 -4.84 5.41 18.30
N LEU A 267 -4.94 6.69 18.70
CA LEU A 267 -5.83 7.14 19.77
C LEU A 267 -7.30 6.76 19.55
N LYS A 268 -7.72 6.61 18.29
CA LYS A 268 -9.10 6.20 17.93
C LYS A 268 -9.46 4.81 18.38
N PHE A 269 -8.46 3.94 18.56
CA PHE A 269 -8.65 2.54 18.91
C PHE A 269 -8.55 2.28 20.41
N ILE A 270 -8.10 3.26 21.21
CA ILE A 270 -8.02 3.09 22.67
C ILE A 270 -9.42 3.26 23.25
N HIS A 271 -9.92 2.23 23.92
CA HIS A 271 -11.31 2.15 24.32
C HIS A 271 -11.58 2.37 25.81
N ASN A 272 -10.53 2.35 26.63
CA ASN A 272 -10.59 2.42 28.08
C ASN A 272 -10.05 3.76 28.61
N LYS A 273 -10.87 4.42 29.43
CA LYS A 273 -10.55 5.71 30.05
C LYS A 273 -9.35 5.60 30.99
N GLU A 274 -9.34 4.60 31.86
CA GLU A 274 -8.27 4.36 32.83
C GLU A 274 -6.94 4.14 32.11
N THR A 275 -6.91 3.38 31.01
CA THR A 275 -5.71 3.18 30.18
C THR A 275 -5.19 4.49 29.57
N ILE A 276 -6.09 5.35 29.07
CA ILE A 276 -5.71 6.69 28.58
C ILE A 276 -5.08 7.51 29.72
N LEU A 277 -5.73 7.55 30.89
CA LEU A 277 -5.26 8.33 32.03
C LEU A 277 -3.91 7.85 32.58
N THR A 278 -3.64 6.54 32.54
CA THR A 278 -2.35 5.98 32.96
C THR A 278 -1.24 6.25 31.95
N ALA A 279 -1.55 6.35 30.66
CA ALA A 279 -0.57 6.63 29.61
C ALA A 279 -0.20 8.11 29.50
N ILE A 280 -1.07 9.04 29.91
CA ILE A 280 -0.80 10.49 29.84
C ILE A 280 0.54 10.89 30.51
N PRO A 281 0.84 10.47 31.76
CA PRO A 281 2.13 10.78 32.39
C PRO A 281 3.34 10.16 31.68
N GLU A 282 3.13 9.08 30.94
CA GLU A 282 4.20 8.38 30.24
C GLU A 282 4.59 9.09 28.94
N LEU A 283 3.67 9.84 28.31
CA LEU A 283 3.90 10.59 27.06
C LEU A 283 5.11 11.53 27.11
N ASP A 284 5.50 12.01 28.29
CA ASP A 284 6.74 12.79 28.47
C ASP A 284 7.99 12.04 27.98
N GLN A 285 7.94 10.71 27.95
CA GLN A 285 9.00 9.81 27.47
C GLN A 285 8.77 9.29 26.04
N ALA A 286 7.65 9.64 25.39
CA ALA A 286 7.33 9.15 24.05
C ALA A 286 8.31 9.66 22.97
N ALA A 287 8.45 8.91 21.88
CA ALA A 287 9.31 9.28 20.75
C ALA A 287 8.82 10.52 19.99
N LEU A 288 7.57 10.96 20.20
CA LEU A 288 7.01 12.19 19.66
C LEU A 288 7.88 13.42 19.96
N PRO A 289 7.93 14.44 19.08
CA PRO A 289 8.52 15.74 19.38
C PRO A 289 7.82 16.42 20.58
N PRO A 290 8.52 17.25 21.39
CA PRO A 290 7.94 17.88 22.57
C PRO A 290 6.64 18.66 22.33
N GLU A 291 6.57 19.43 21.24
CA GLU A 291 5.35 20.15 20.84
C GLU A 291 4.20 19.22 20.48
N SER A 292 4.51 18.04 19.93
CA SER A 292 3.54 17.02 19.58
C SER A 292 3.03 16.28 20.82
N ARG A 293 3.90 16.03 21.80
CA ARG A 293 3.53 15.42 23.09
C ARG A 293 2.44 16.23 23.78
N THR A 294 2.61 17.55 23.88
CA THR A 294 1.60 18.43 24.50
C THR A 294 0.24 18.31 23.81
N ILE A 295 0.21 18.35 22.47
CA ILE A 295 -1.03 18.23 21.69
C ILE A 295 -1.69 16.86 21.91
N VAL A 296 -0.90 15.79 21.91
CA VAL A 296 -1.38 14.42 22.12
C VAL A 296 -1.88 14.24 23.55
N THR A 297 -1.19 14.78 24.56
CA THR A 297 -1.62 14.79 25.97
C THR A 297 -2.95 15.52 26.13
N GLU A 298 -3.08 16.72 25.57
CA GLU A 298 -4.35 17.47 25.61
C GLU A 298 -5.49 16.70 24.92
N THR A 299 -5.18 16.06 23.78
CA THR A 299 -6.12 15.22 23.03
C THR A 299 -6.57 14.01 23.84
N MET A 300 -5.64 13.33 24.53
CA MET A 300 -5.92 12.21 25.41
C MET A 300 -6.72 12.63 26.63
N GLN A 301 -6.39 13.75 27.26
CA GLN A 301 -7.15 14.27 28.39
C GLN A 301 -8.59 14.60 28.00
N ARG A 302 -8.78 15.22 26.84
CA ARG A 302 -10.10 15.50 26.28
C ARG A 302 -10.87 14.21 25.98
N LEU A 303 -10.22 13.23 25.35
CA LEU A 303 -10.82 11.93 25.09
C LEU A 303 -11.24 11.25 26.41
N ALA A 304 -10.38 11.21 27.42
CA ALA A 304 -10.68 10.66 28.74
C ALA A 304 -11.85 11.37 29.43
N ASN A 305 -11.89 12.71 29.40
CA ASN A 305 -12.99 13.50 29.97
C ASN A 305 -14.33 13.20 29.27
N SER A 306 -14.30 12.96 27.95
CA SER A 306 -15.50 12.65 27.15
C SER A 306 -16.17 11.33 27.52
N PHE A 307 -15.48 10.44 28.25
CA PHE A 307 -16.10 9.25 28.82
C PHE A 307 -17.00 9.60 30.01
N ASP A 308 -16.69 10.64 30.79
CA ASP A 308 -17.47 11.00 31.99
C ASP A 308 -18.63 11.95 31.70
N ALA A 309 -18.51 12.77 30.66
CA ALA A 309 -19.55 13.69 30.25
C ALA A 309 -20.62 13.00 29.39
N PRO A 310 -21.92 13.25 29.61
CA PRO A 310 -22.96 12.77 28.70
C PRO A 310 -22.73 13.34 27.30
N PRO A 311 -22.80 12.54 26.23
CA PRO A 311 -22.61 13.06 24.90
C PRO A 311 -23.76 13.96 24.50
N GLN A 312 -23.46 14.97 23.67
CA GLN A 312 -24.49 15.68 22.94
C GLN A 312 -25.01 14.77 21.82
N ILE A 313 -26.32 14.54 21.79
CA ILE A 313 -26.94 13.77 20.71
C ILE A 313 -27.52 14.74 19.69
N ALA A 314 -27.10 14.60 18.43
CA ALA A 314 -27.44 15.52 17.35
C ALA A 314 -28.04 14.76 16.14
N PRO A 315 -29.37 14.60 16.07
CA PRO A 315 -30.03 14.10 14.86
C PRO A 315 -29.96 15.18 13.77
N LEU A 316 -29.02 15.03 12.83
CA LEU A 316 -28.78 16.03 11.76
C LEU A 316 -29.59 15.75 10.49
N GLY A 317 -30.25 14.61 10.42
CA GLY A 317 -31.29 14.33 9.43
C GLY A 317 -32.04 13.04 9.77
N TYR A 318 -33.29 12.95 9.32
CA TYR A 318 -34.19 11.84 9.66
C TYR A 318 -33.64 10.50 9.17
N LEU A 319 -33.56 9.50 10.04
CA LEU A 319 -33.20 8.15 9.65
C LEU A 319 -34.27 7.55 8.74
N ARG A 320 -33.84 6.73 7.77
CA ARG A 320 -34.76 6.04 6.84
C ARG A 320 -34.66 4.52 6.99
N GLU A 321 -35.80 3.85 6.91
CA GLU A 321 -35.85 2.40 6.75
C GLU A 321 -35.14 2.01 5.44
N ARG A 322 -34.51 0.84 5.44
CA ARG A 322 -33.85 0.30 4.26
C ARG A 322 -34.92 -0.13 3.24
N ASP A 323 -34.92 0.48 2.06
CA ASP A 323 -35.80 0.07 0.96
C ASP A 323 -35.22 -1.18 0.26
N GLU A 324 -35.77 -2.35 0.59
CA GLU A 324 -35.35 -3.64 0.02
C GLU A 324 -35.67 -3.76 -1.48
N SER A 325 -36.53 -2.90 -2.04
CA SER A 325 -36.86 -2.89 -3.47
C SER A 325 -35.82 -2.16 -4.32
N MET A 326 -34.87 -1.45 -3.70
CA MET A 326 -33.81 -0.73 -4.39
C MET A 326 -32.52 -1.55 -4.49
N ALA A 327 -32.11 -1.84 -5.72
CA ALA A 327 -30.82 -2.46 -6.02
C ALA A 327 -29.66 -1.48 -5.71
N SER A 328 -29.09 -1.60 -4.51
CA SER A 328 -27.68 -1.39 -4.15
C SER A 328 -26.91 -0.28 -4.92
N TYR A 329 -27.12 0.98 -4.55
CA TYR A 329 -26.09 2.05 -4.50
C TYR A 329 -26.45 3.21 -3.54
N VAL A 330 -27.61 3.17 -2.86
CA VAL A 330 -27.96 4.16 -1.84
C VAL A 330 -27.22 3.81 -0.55
N ILE A 331 -26.30 4.69 -0.16
CA ILE A 331 -25.45 4.54 1.02
C ILE A 331 -26.37 4.50 2.27
N PRO A 332 -26.15 3.61 3.26
CA PRO A 332 -27.01 3.47 4.45
C PRO A 332 -26.96 4.70 5.36
N ASN A 333 -27.91 4.85 6.30
CA ASN A 333 -27.84 5.91 7.32
C ASN A 333 -26.48 5.85 8.03
N LYS A 334 -25.94 7.01 8.39
CA LYS A 334 -24.59 7.13 8.95
C LYS A 334 -24.64 7.76 10.31
N PHE A 335 -23.65 7.42 11.13
CA PHE A 335 -23.40 8.11 12.37
C PHE A 335 -21.90 8.36 12.56
N ILE A 336 -21.59 9.36 13.39
CA ILE A 336 -20.26 9.63 13.90
C ILE A 336 -20.30 9.89 15.40
N ILE A 337 -19.18 9.60 16.05
CA ILE A 337 -18.84 10.04 17.40
C ILE A 337 -17.69 11.02 17.23
N ALA A 338 -17.87 12.25 17.69
CA ALA A 338 -16.94 13.34 17.41
C ALA A 338 -16.70 14.18 18.66
N LEU A 339 -15.45 14.39 19.06
CA LEU A 339 -15.09 15.38 20.06
C LEU A 339 -14.60 16.66 19.36
N ARG A 340 -15.40 17.72 19.45
CA ARG A 340 -15.06 19.02 18.87
C ARG A 340 -13.97 19.73 19.66
N ASP A 341 -13.17 20.54 18.99
CA ASP A 341 -12.17 21.39 19.65
C ASP A 341 -12.79 22.31 20.70
N GLY A 342 -12.19 22.28 21.89
CA GLY A 342 -12.64 23.03 23.06
C GLY A 342 -13.74 22.36 23.88
N ASP A 343 -14.37 21.30 23.36
CA ASP A 343 -15.44 20.59 24.07
C ASP A 343 -14.88 19.42 24.90
N ASP A 344 -15.53 19.16 26.04
CA ASP A 344 -15.24 18.11 27.02
C ASP A 344 -16.20 16.91 26.94
N HIS A 345 -17.19 16.99 26.05
CA HIS A 345 -18.19 15.95 25.79
C HIS A 345 -18.20 15.60 24.31
N ALA A 346 -18.38 14.31 23.99
CA ALA A 346 -18.49 13.92 22.60
C ALA A 346 -19.88 14.27 22.03
N THR A 347 -19.95 14.43 20.72
CA THR A 347 -21.19 14.53 19.97
C THR A 347 -21.42 13.23 19.23
N ILE A 348 -22.56 12.57 19.48
CA ILE A 348 -23.05 11.45 18.68
C ILE A 348 -24.05 12.04 17.69
N ALA A 349 -23.71 12.05 16.42
CA ALA A 349 -24.58 12.57 15.38
C ALA A 349 -24.90 11.51 14.34
N TRP A 350 -26.12 11.54 13.82
CA TRP A 350 -26.54 10.69 12.72
C TRP A 350 -27.34 11.45 11.69
N SER A 351 -27.36 10.89 10.48
CA SER A 351 -28.17 11.37 9.38
C SER A 351 -28.37 10.31 8.32
N ASN A 352 -29.37 10.51 7.47
CA ASN A 352 -29.48 9.78 6.21
C ASN A 352 -28.50 10.35 5.16
N THR A 353 -28.28 9.55 4.12
CA THR A 353 -27.31 9.83 3.05
C THR A 353 -27.80 10.80 1.98
N HIS A 354 -29.10 11.08 1.94
CA HIS A 354 -29.62 12.16 1.11
C HIS A 354 -29.26 13.54 1.68
N THR A 355 -29.12 13.65 3.00
CA THR A 355 -28.70 14.88 3.67
C THR A 355 -27.17 14.97 3.74
N PHE A 356 -26.48 13.85 4.04
CA PHE A 356 -25.02 13.80 4.09
C PHE A 356 -24.47 12.51 3.45
N LEU A 357 -23.88 12.65 2.26
CA LEU A 357 -23.33 11.54 1.47
C LEU A 357 -22.13 10.86 2.14
N GLU A 358 -21.32 11.60 2.89
CA GLU A 358 -20.08 11.11 3.52
C GLU A 358 -20.02 11.43 5.02
N HIS A 359 -19.34 10.58 5.79
CA HIS A 359 -19.07 10.85 7.21
C HIS A 359 -18.34 12.19 7.42
N LYS A 360 -17.50 12.61 6.46
CA LYS A 360 -16.83 13.91 6.48
C LYS A 360 -17.80 15.08 6.49
N GLN A 361 -18.95 14.94 5.84
CA GLN A 361 -19.95 16.01 5.81
C GLN A 361 -20.69 16.11 7.14
N LEU A 362 -20.99 14.97 7.79
CA LEU A 362 -21.50 14.93 9.16
C LEU A 362 -20.54 15.62 10.14
N ALA A 363 -19.23 15.34 10.06
CA ALA A 363 -18.25 15.98 10.93
C ALA A 363 -18.19 17.49 10.72
N LYS A 364 -18.23 17.96 9.46
CA LYS A 364 -18.28 19.39 9.13
C LYS A 364 -19.51 20.10 9.70
N SER A 365 -20.67 19.43 9.75
CA SER A 365 -21.88 20.01 10.35
C SER A 365 -21.83 20.08 11.87
N ILE A 366 -21.02 19.25 12.53
CA ILE A 366 -20.79 19.33 13.98
C ILE A 366 -19.83 20.47 14.33
N GLY A 367 -18.83 20.73 13.47
CA GLY A 367 -17.89 21.84 13.62
C GLY A 367 -16.45 21.41 13.34
N ASN A 368 -15.49 22.08 14.00
CA ASN A 368 -14.08 21.69 13.90
C ASN A 368 -13.84 20.44 14.75
N VAL A 369 -13.74 19.29 14.08
CA VAL A 369 -13.50 17.99 14.72
C VAL A 369 -12.16 17.45 14.22
N PRO A 370 -11.17 17.27 15.11
CA PRO A 370 -9.93 16.59 14.77
C PRO A 370 -10.23 15.18 14.27
N SER A 371 -9.54 14.76 13.20
CA SER A 371 -9.74 13.41 12.65
C SER A 371 -9.48 12.34 13.71
N ALA A 372 -8.50 12.57 14.60
CA ALA A 372 -8.11 11.76 15.76
C ALA A 372 -9.26 11.47 16.73
N LEU A 373 -10.18 12.42 16.84
CA LEU A 373 -11.28 12.38 17.80
C LEU A 373 -12.63 12.18 17.11
N CYS A 374 -12.60 11.63 15.90
CA CYS A 374 -13.77 11.29 15.12
C CYS A 374 -13.72 9.81 14.75
N SER A 375 -14.85 9.13 14.93
CA SER A 375 -15.08 7.76 14.51
C SER A 375 -16.52 7.62 14.02
N GLY A 376 -16.91 6.49 13.45
CA GLY A 376 -18.31 6.31 13.08
C GLY A 376 -18.63 5.01 12.38
N GLY A 377 -19.87 4.90 11.92
CA GLY A 377 -20.40 3.70 11.30
C GLY A 377 -21.70 3.97 10.55
N GLN A 378 -22.54 2.95 10.48
CA GLN A 378 -23.82 2.93 9.80
C GLN A 378 -24.94 2.62 10.81
N ILE A 379 -26.14 3.12 10.52
CA ILE A 379 -27.36 2.79 11.27
C ILE A 379 -28.30 2.07 10.33
N GLU A 380 -28.69 0.85 10.71
CA GLU A 380 -29.74 0.09 10.03
C GLU A 380 -31.02 0.11 10.89
N ILE A 381 -32.15 0.39 10.26
CA ILE A 381 -33.47 0.28 10.90
C ILE A 381 -34.13 -0.98 10.35
N VAL A 382 -34.42 -1.93 11.24
CA VAL A 382 -35.03 -3.22 10.91
C VAL A 382 -36.40 -3.32 11.57
N LYS A 383 -37.43 -3.50 10.75
CA LYS A 383 -38.81 -3.67 11.22
C LYS A 383 -39.21 -5.13 11.06
N THR A 384 -39.46 -5.80 12.19
CA THR A 384 -39.95 -7.19 12.21
C THR A 384 -41.37 -7.20 12.73
N GLU A 385 -42.29 -7.91 12.05
CA GLU A 385 -43.68 -8.02 12.51
C GLU A 385 -43.76 -8.55 13.95
N GLY A 386 -44.55 -7.86 14.79
CA GLY A 386 -44.78 -8.24 16.19
C GLY A 386 -43.62 -8.01 17.15
N LYS A 387 -42.55 -7.31 16.73
CA LYS A 387 -41.41 -6.92 17.58
C LYS A 387 -41.22 -5.39 17.59
N PRO A 388 -40.53 -4.85 18.62
CA PRO A 388 -40.06 -3.47 18.61
C PRO A 388 -39.24 -3.15 17.35
N LEU A 389 -39.26 -1.89 16.92
CA LEU A 389 -38.41 -1.43 15.83
C LEU A 389 -36.94 -1.53 16.26
N GLN A 390 -36.14 -2.30 15.54
CA GLN A 390 -34.73 -2.47 15.89
C GLN A 390 -33.87 -1.42 15.17
N VAL A 391 -33.09 -0.65 15.92
CA VAL A 391 -32.12 0.30 15.39
C VAL A 391 -30.72 -0.21 15.70
N THR A 392 -30.01 -0.63 14.66
CA THR A 392 -28.71 -1.30 14.74
C THR A 392 -27.59 -0.36 14.34
N PHE A 393 -26.64 -0.13 15.25
CA PHE A 393 -25.37 0.54 14.97
C PHE A 393 -24.33 -0.50 14.56
N GLU A 394 -23.77 -0.36 13.36
CA GLU A 394 -22.79 -1.31 12.81
C GLU A 394 -21.82 -0.69 11.79
N GLY A 395 -20.95 -1.53 11.19
CA GLY A 395 -20.03 -1.11 10.13
C GLY A 395 -18.90 -0.20 10.63
N ARG A 396 -18.39 0.65 9.74
CA ARG A 396 -17.31 1.61 10.02
C ARG A 396 -17.44 2.87 9.17
N SER A 397 -16.79 3.94 9.60
CA SER A 397 -16.60 5.13 8.78
C SER A 397 -15.47 4.89 7.78
N GLY A 398 -15.77 5.08 6.50
CA GLY A 398 -14.73 5.06 5.46
C GLY A 398 -13.74 6.23 5.60
N ALA A 399 -14.14 7.31 6.27
CA ALA A 399 -13.31 8.50 6.46
C ALA A 399 -12.58 8.56 7.80
N TYR A 400 -13.17 7.97 8.84
CA TYR A 400 -12.74 8.14 10.22
C TYR A 400 -12.42 6.83 10.94
N GLY A 401 -12.69 5.68 10.31
CA GLY A 401 -12.43 4.37 10.90
C GLY A 401 -13.58 3.84 11.77
N PRO A 402 -13.33 2.75 12.52
CA PRO A 402 -14.30 2.10 13.38
C PRO A 402 -14.63 2.94 14.62
N TYR A 403 -15.78 2.68 15.24
CA TYR A 403 -16.24 3.34 16.46
C TYR A 403 -16.03 2.46 17.71
N ASN A 404 -15.94 3.11 18.87
CA ASN A 404 -15.84 2.44 20.17
C ASN A 404 -17.23 1.91 20.61
N LYS A 405 -17.41 0.58 20.58
CA LYS A 405 -18.64 -0.07 21.04
C LYS A 405 -18.91 0.21 22.53
N THR A 406 -17.90 0.09 23.38
CA THR A 406 -18.02 0.31 24.84
C THR A 406 -18.50 1.72 25.14
N TYR A 407 -18.01 2.72 24.40
CA TYR A 407 -18.48 4.10 24.48
C TYR A 407 -19.97 4.22 24.14
N LEU A 408 -20.40 3.63 23.01
CA LEU A 408 -21.81 3.65 22.62
C LEU A 408 -22.71 2.89 23.61
N GLU A 409 -22.28 1.74 24.11
CA GLU A 409 -23.04 0.95 25.09
C GLU A 409 -23.25 1.72 26.40
N ARG A 410 -22.23 2.47 26.85
CA ARG A 410 -22.34 3.35 28.03
C ARG A 410 -23.45 4.39 27.87
N PHE A 411 -23.63 4.93 26.67
CA PHE A 411 -24.63 5.97 26.37
C PHE A 411 -25.86 5.44 25.62
N LYS A 412 -26.05 4.13 25.60
CA LYS A 412 -27.15 3.46 24.90
C LYS A 412 -28.52 3.97 25.30
N GLN A 413 -28.72 4.25 26.59
CA GLN A 413 -29.99 4.79 27.08
C GLN A 413 -30.29 6.17 26.48
N ALA A 414 -29.32 7.09 26.50
CA ALA A 414 -29.50 8.44 25.95
C ALA A 414 -29.79 8.38 24.44
N MET A 415 -29.09 7.49 23.70
CA MET A 415 -29.39 7.25 22.28
C MET A 415 -30.79 6.68 22.06
N THR A 416 -31.22 5.75 22.91
CA THR A 416 -32.56 5.15 22.84
C THR A 416 -33.64 6.21 23.04
N GLU A 417 -33.48 7.09 24.03
CA GLU A 417 -34.43 8.17 24.32
C GLU A 417 -34.55 9.15 23.14
N GLU A 418 -33.43 9.52 22.51
CA GLU A 418 -33.47 10.41 21.35
C GLU A 418 -34.08 9.72 20.12
N LEU A 419 -33.72 8.46 19.86
CA LEU A 419 -34.33 7.66 18.79
C LEU A 419 -35.83 7.47 19.02
N GLN A 420 -36.29 7.35 20.27
CA GLN A 420 -37.71 7.24 20.60
C GLN A 420 -38.49 8.51 20.30
N ARG A 421 -37.85 9.67 20.42
CA ARG A 421 -38.44 10.96 19.99
C ARG A 421 -38.55 11.06 18.47
N GLU A 422 -37.55 10.53 17.76
CA GLU A 422 -37.48 10.60 16.29
C GLU A 422 -38.38 9.56 15.59
N LEU A 423 -38.39 8.31 16.06
CA LEU A 423 -38.99 7.16 15.38
C LEU A 423 -40.19 6.54 16.12
N GLY A 424 -40.42 6.91 17.39
CA GLY A 424 -41.54 6.42 18.22
C GLY A 424 -41.11 5.59 19.43
N PRO A 425 -42.03 5.28 20.38
CA PRO A 425 -41.66 4.76 21.70
C PRO A 425 -41.17 3.29 21.74
N ASP A 426 -41.49 2.48 20.73
CA ASP A 426 -41.23 1.03 20.71
C ASP A 426 -39.97 0.70 19.90
N ILE A 427 -38.80 1.00 20.47
CA ILE A 427 -37.48 0.85 19.83
C ILE A 427 -36.56 -0.02 20.68
N GLU A 428 -35.86 -0.94 20.02
CA GLU A 428 -34.72 -1.66 20.56
C GLU A 428 -33.43 -1.18 19.90
N VAL A 429 -32.50 -0.63 20.68
CA VAL A 429 -31.18 -0.26 20.17
C VAL A 429 -30.23 -1.45 20.28
N VAL A 430 -29.56 -1.80 19.18
CA VAL A 430 -28.52 -2.83 19.14
C VAL A 430 -27.22 -2.20 18.68
N ILE A 431 -26.13 -2.47 19.39
CA ILE A 431 -24.80 -1.96 19.04
C ILE A 431 -23.91 -3.16 18.74
N ASN A 432 -23.64 -3.37 17.45
CA ASN A 432 -22.73 -4.41 17.01
C ASN A 432 -21.28 -3.96 17.17
N GLN A 433 -20.36 -4.92 17.15
CA GLN A 433 -18.95 -4.60 17.00
C GLN A 433 -18.74 -3.94 15.64
N SER A 434 -17.93 -2.89 15.59
CA SER A 434 -17.55 -2.25 14.33
C SER A 434 -16.86 -3.28 13.42
N LYS A 435 -17.44 -3.54 12.24
CA LYS A 435 -16.94 -4.53 11.26
C LYS A 435 -15.76 -3.96 10.45
N THR A 436 -14.91 -4.87 9.94
CA THR A 436 -13.76 -4.63 9.02
C THR A 436 -14.08 -3.70 7.87
#